data_AF-A0A5B9WEU3-F1
#
_entry.id   AF-A0A5B9WEU3-F1
#
_cell.length_a   1.000
_cell.length_b   1.000
_cell.length_c   1.000
_cell.angle_alpha   90.00
_cell.angle_beta   90.00
_cell.angle_gamma   90.00
#
_symmetry.space_group_name_H-M   'P 1'
#
loop_
_entity.id
_entity.type
_entity.pdbx_description
1 polymer ?
#
loop_
_entity_poly.entity_id
_entity_poly.type
_entity_poly.pdbx_seq_one_letter_code
_entity_poly.pdbx_strand_id
1 'polypeptide(L)'
;MRGERHGSPPSAGRIVGQVLAWAAVWALWIIVSRNNHPTLRLNVLASFLLMLTFAAAVYANHLLLIPRLWSRRRFAAYAASLLGVMGLLALACTAAIHLAYDGLWGPDPARFGFLTNLGMESGLVAFHVLAAAVVLGITRRLHATRRAESGR
;
A
#
# COMPACT_ATOMS: atom_id res chain seq x y z
N MET A 1 -21.18 17.58 23.53
CA MET A 1 -20.90 16.13 23.57
C MET A 1 -21.35 15.52 22.24
N ARG A 2 -20.41 15.16 21.35
CA ARG A 2 -20.72 14.49 20.06
C ARG A 2 -20.74 13.00 20.33
N GLY A 3 -21.90 12.36 20.26
CA GLY A 3 -22.04 10.91 20.38
C GLY A 3 -21.10 10.23 19.39
N GLU A 4 -20.21 9.38 19.91
CA GLU A 4 -19.36 8.53 19.10
C GLU A 4 -20.25 7.57 18.33
N ARG A 5 -20.42 7.80 17.03
CA ARG A 5 -21.01 6.79 16.16
C ARG A 5 -20.00 5.65 16.09
N HIS A 6 -20.22 4.62 16.91
CA HIS A 6 -19.57 3.33 16.71
C HIS A 6 -19.98 2.83 15.31
N GLY A 7 -19.05 2.97 14.36
CA GLY A 7 -19.25 2.45 13.02
C GLY A 7 -19.43 0.94 13.13
N SER A 8 -20.50 0.41 12.52
CA SER A 8 -20.70 -1.02 12.43
C SER A 8 -19.43 -1.69 11.87
N PRO A 9 -19.04 -2.86 12.39
CA PRO A 9 -17.87 -3.57 11.89
C PRO A 9 -18.02 -3.85 10.40
N PRO A 10 -16.91 -3.87 9.62
CA PRO A 10 -16.96 -4.23 8.22
C PRO A 10 -17.56 -5.64 8.06
N SER A 11 -18.44 -5.82 7.07
CA SER A 11 -19.00 -7.13 6.77
C SER A 11 -17.89 -8.12 6.39
N ALA A 12 -18.08 -9.40 6.74
CA ALA A 12 -17.12 -10.45 6.41
C ALA A 12 -16.75 -10.47 4.91
N GLY A 13 -17.75 -10.29 4.03
CA GLY A 13 -17.52 -10.22 2.57
C GLY A 13 -16.59 -9.08 2.15
N ARG A 14 -16.62 -7.94 2.85
CA ARG A 14 -15.72 -6.81 2.58
C ARG A 14 -14.29 -7.12 2.97
N ILE A 15 -14.09 -7.76 4.13
CA ILE A 15 -12.76 -8.18 4.59
C ILE A 15 -12.17 -9.19 3.62
N VAL A 16 -12.95 -10.22 3.25
CA VAL A 16 -12.53 -11.24 2.28
C VAL A 16 -12.15 -10.61 0.95
N GLY A 17 -12.97 -9.70 0.41
CA GLY A 17 -12.66 -9.00 -0.83
C GLY A 17 -11.35 -8.19 -0.76
N GLN A 18 -11.06 -7.54 0.38
CA GLN A 18 -9.80 -6.82 0.57
C GLN A 18 -8.59 -7.77 0.63
N VAL A 19 -8.72 -8.89 1.34
CA VAL A 19 -7.66 -9.91 1.41
C VAL A 19 -7.37 -10.47 0.02
N LEU A 20 -8.40 -10.81 -0.75
CA LEU A 20 -8.24 -11.32 -2.12
C LEU A 20 -7.61 -10.28 -3.05
N ALA A 21 -7.97 -9.00 -2.92
CA ALA A 21 -7.35 -7.93 -3.70
C ALA A 21 -5.85 -7.81 -3.41
N TRP A 22 -5.45 -7.84 -2.13
CA TRP A 22 -4.03 -7.81 -1.77
C TRP A 22 -3.29 -9.07 -2.19
N ALA A 23 -3.91 -10.24 -2.08
CA ALA A 23 -3.34 -11.50 -2.58
C ALA A 23 -3.11 -11.46 -4.09
N ALA A 24 -4.04 -10.87 -4.86
CA ALA A 24 -3.88 -10.69 -6.30
C ALA A 24 -2.73 -9.72 -6.63
N VAL A 25 -2.60 -8.61 -5.89
CA VAL A 25 -1.47 -7.67 -6.04
C VAL A 25 -0.14 -8.36 -5.72
N TRP A 26 -0.09 -9.18 -4.68
CA TRP A 26 1.10 -9.95 -4.32
C TRP A 26 1.49 -10.97 -5.39
N ALA A 27 0.53 -11.74 -5.88
CA ALA A 27 0.76 -12.70 -6.96
C ALA A 27 1.25 -12.00 -8.25
N LEU A 28 0.66 -10.85 -8.59
CA LEU A 28 1.12 -10.02 -9.70
C LEU A 28 2.58 -9.62 -9.53
N TRP A 29 2.97 -9.13 -8.35
CA TRP A 29 4.35 -8.72 -8.11
C TRP A 29 5.31 -9.90 -8.22
N ILE A 30 5.00 -11.06 -7.66
CA ILE A 30 5.83 -12.27 -7.82
C ILE A 30 6.09 -12.58 -9.30
N ILE A 31 5.09 -12.44 -10.16
CA ILE A 31 5.24 -12.70 -11.61
C ILE A 31 6.13 -11.62 -12.25
N VAL A 32 5.83 -10.35 -12.00
CA VAL A 32 6.51 -9.21 -12.64
C VAL A 32 7.97 -9.09 -12.21
N SER A 33 8.29 -9.34 -10.94
CA SER A 33 9.65 -9.24 -10.40
C SER A 33 10.46 -10.52 -10.53
N ARG A 34 9.95 -11.58 -11.17
CA ARG A 34 10.63 -12.89 -11.19
C ARG A 34 12.08 -12.80 -11.63
N ASN A 35 12.39 -11.99 -12.64
CA ASN A 35 13.74 -11.85 -13.20
C ASN A 35 14.63 -10.86 -12.41
N ASN A 36 14.08 -10.19 -11.40
CA ASN A 36 14.80 -9.23 -10.56
C ASN A 36 15.44 -9.89 -9.33
N HIS A 37 15.15 -11.17 -9.08
CA HIS A 37 15.65 -11.91 -7.91
C HIS A 37 16.35 -13.21 -8.32
N PRO A 38 17.45 -13.59 -7.65
CA PRO A 38 18.22 -14.78 -8.02
C PRO A 38 17.46 -16.08 -7.77
N THR A 39 16.57 -16.09 -6.76
CA THR A 39 15.76 -17.27 -6.42
C THR A 39 14.28 -16.92 -6.30
N LEU A 40 13.41 -17.92 -6.55
CA LEU A 40 11.97 -17.76 -6.33
C LEU A 40 11.65 -17.44 -4.86
N ARG A 41 12.38 -18.03 -3.91
CA ARG A 41 12.19 -17.78 -2.48
C ARG A 41 12.40 -16.31 -2.12
N LEU A 42 13.47 -15.69 -2.61
CA LEU A 42 13.74 -14.27 -2.39
C LEU A 42 12.70 -13.38 -3.06
N ASN A 43 12.28 -13.74 -4.28
CA ASN A 43 11.22 -13.03 -4.99
C ASN A 43 9.90 -13.01 -4.20
N VAL A 44 9.47 -14.16 -3.70
CA VAL A 44 8.25 -14.31 -2.91
C VAL A 44 8.34 -13.48 -1.63
N LEU A 45 9.47 -13.55 -0.93
CA LEU A 45 9.69 -12.81 0.31
C LEU A 45 9.71 -11.29 0.08
N ALA A 46 10.48 -10.81 -0.90
CA ALA A 46 10.54 -9.39 -1.24
C ALA A 46 9.18 -8.85 -1.69
N SER A 47 8.48 -9.58 -2.55
CA SER A 47 7.12 -9.24 -2.99
C SER A 47 6.13 -9.19 -1.82
N PHE A 48 6.28 -10.09 -0.85
CA PHE A 48 5.42 -10.12 0.34
C PHE A 48 5.67 -8.91 1.24
N LEU A 49 6.94 -8.58 1.52
CA LEU A 49 7.31 -7.39 2.28
C LEU A 49 6.78 -6.12 1.60
N LEU A 50 6.90 -6.04 0.27
CA LEU A 50 6.37 -4.91 -0.48
C LEU A 50 4.85 -4.79 -0.42
N MET A 51 4.14 -5.90 -0.60
CA MET A 51 2.67 -5.92 -0.45
C MET A 51 2.26 -5.39 0.93
N LEU A 52 2.92 -5.82 2.00
CA LEU A 52 2.64 -5.32 3.36
C LEU A 52 2.90 -3.81 3.48
N THR A 53 4.00 -3.33 2.91
CA THR A 53 4.34 -1.89 2.86
C THR A 53 3.26 -1.09 2.12
N PHE A 54 2.81 -1.57 0.95
CA PHE A 54 1.76 -0.93 0.17
C PHE A 54 0.44 -0.88 0.96
N ALA A 55 0.05 -2.01 1.56
CA ALA A 55 -1.15 -2.10 2.38
C ALA A 55 -1.10 -1.14 3.57
N ALA A 56 0.02 -1.14 4.31
CA ALA A 56 0.22 -0.25 5.44
C ALA A 56 0.11 1.22 5.04
N ALA A 57 0.74 1.63 3.93
CA ALA A 57 0.68 3.00 3.43
C ALA A 57 -0.75 3.40 3.02
N VAL A 58 -1.46 2.53 2.29
CA VAL A 58 -2.84 2.74 1.86
C VAL A 58 -3.79 2.87 3.05
N TYR A 59 -3.67 1.98 4.04
CA TYR A 59 -4.49 2.04 5.26
C TYR A 59 -4.15 3.23 6.13
N ALA A 60 -2.87 3.57 6.33
CA ALA A 60 -2.47 4.77 7.06
C ALA A 60 -3.04 6.04 6.39
N ASN A 61 -2.98 6.12 5.06
CA ASN A 61 -3.56 7.23 4.32
C ASN A 61 -5.08 7.34 4.54
N HIS A 62 -5.83 6.26 4.32
CA HIS A 62 -7.29 6.30 4.35
C HIS A 62 -7.90 6.34 5.75
N LEU A 63 -7.30 5.65 6.73
CA LEU A 63 -7.86 5.51 8.08
C LEU A 63 -7.35 6.59 9.03
N LEU A 64 -6.13 7.11 8.81
CA LEU A 64 -5.51 8.07 9.73
C LEU A 64 -5.36 9.45 9.10
N LEU A 65 -4.67 9.58 7.97
CA LEU A 65 -4.26 10.88 7.44
C LEU A 65 -5.43 11.67 6.83
N ILE A 66 -6.27 11.03 6.01
CA ILE A 66 -7.42 11.70 5.38
C ILE A 66 -8.44 12.20 6.43
N PRO A 67 -8.89 11.38 7.40
CA PRO A 67 -9.86 11.86 8.40
C PRO A 67 -9.28 12.95 9.31
N ARG A 68 -8.00 12.87 9.67
CA ARG A 68 -7.38 13.81 10.62
C ARG A 68 -6.92 15.12 9.99
N LEU A 69 -6.35 15.07 8.79
CA LEU A 69 -5.64 16.21 8.19
C LEU A 69 -6.38 16.74 6.96
N TRP A 70 -6.67 15.89 5.98
CA TRP A 70 -7.33 16.29 4.73
C TRP A 70 -8.73 16.86 4.99
N SER A 71 -9.53 16.16 5.80
CA SER A 71 -10.91 16.54 6.11
C SER A 71 -10.99 17.87 6.89
N ARG A 72 -9.91 18.26 7.56
CA ARG A 72 -9.76 19.54 8.26
C ARG A 72 -9.06 20.62 7.42
N ARG A 73 -8.90 20.40 6.12
CA ARG A 73 -8.22 21.28 5.16
C ARG A 73 -6.75 21.59 5.51
N ARG A 74 -6.09 20.72 6.31
CA ARG A 74 -4.68 20.86 6.69
C ARG A 74 -3.77 20.22 5.64
N PHE A 75 -3.80 20.75 4.41
CA PHE A 75 -3.18 20.11 3.24
C PHE A 75 -1.66 19.99 3.33
N ALA A 76 -0.96 21.03 3.80
CA ALA A 76 0.49 20.97 3.97
C ALA A 76 0.90 19.90 4.99
N ALA A 77 0.23 19.84 6.14
CA ALA A 77 0.46 18.81 7.15
C ALA A 77 0.13 17.41 6.64
N TYR A 78 -0.94 17.27 5.84
CA TYR A 78 -1.29 16.02 5.17
C TYR A 78 -0.18 15.56 4.23
N ALA A 79 0.30 16.44 3.33
CA ALA A 79 1.35 16.11 2.37
C ALA A 79 2.64 15.70 3.09
N ALA A 80 3.07 16.47 4.09
CA ALA A 80 4.25 16.15 4.88
C ALA A 80 4.12 14.81 5.63
N SER A 81 2.95 14.55 6.24
CA SER A 81 2.71 13.28 6.96
C SER A 81 2.64 12.09 6.02
N LEU A 82 2.04 12.26 4.84
CA LEU A 82 1.95 11.19 3.84
C LEU A 82 3.33 10.84 3.30
N LEU A 83 4.12 11.84 2.90
CA LEU A 83 5.51 11.64 2.46
C LEU A 83 6.35 10.99 3.57
N GLY A 84 6.20 11.44 4.81
CA GLY A 84 6.90 10.84 5.96
C GLY A 84 6.54 9.37 6.18
N VAL A 85 5.25 9.04 6.20
CA VAL A 85 4.81 7.64 6.37
C VAL A 85 5.30 6.75 5.23
N MET A 86 5.16 7.21 3.98
CA MET A 86 5.62 6.45 2.82
C MET A 86 7.14 6.25 2.83
N GLY A 87 7.90 7.30 3.12
CA GLY A 87 9.35 7.24 3.19
C GLY A 87 9.85 6.31 4.28
N LEU A 88 9.26 6.36 5.48
CA LEU A 88 9.62 5.46 6.58
C LEU A 88 9.28 4.00 6.27
N LEU A 89 8.12 3.74 5.66
CA LEU A 89 7.72 2.40 5.25
C LEU A 89 8.62 1.85 4.14
N ALA A 90 8.95 2.66 3.13
CA ALA A 90 9.86 2.28 2.06
C ALA A 90 11.29 2.02 2.58
N LEU A 91 11.76 2.85 3.51
CA LEU A 91 13.05 2.66 4.18
C LEU A 91 13.10 1.33 4.94
N ALA A 92 12.09 1.07 5.78
CA ALA A 92 11.99 -0.17 6.54
C ALA A 92 11.91 -1.40 5.62
N CYS A 93 11.13 -1.32 4.54
CA CYS A 93 11.01 -2.39 3.55
C CYS A 93 12.34 -2.66 2.84
N THR A 94 13.00 -1.61 2.35
CA THR A 94 14.30 -1.70 1.67
C THR A 94 15.35 -2.33 2.58
N ALA A 95 15.42 -1.88 3.84
CA ALA A 95 16.33 -2.45 4.83
C ALA A 95 16.02 -3.94 5.10
N ALA A 96 14.74 -4.30 5.26
CA ALA A 96 14.33 -5.68 5.49
C ALA A 96 14.66 -6.60 4.30
N ILE A 97 14.48 -6.12 3.06
CA ILE A 97 14.85 -6.86 1.85
C ILE A 97 16.37 -7.06 1.79
N HIS A 98 17.16 -6.02 2.07
CA HIS A 98 18.63 -6.13 2.07
C HIS A 98 19.12 -7.14 3.11
N LEU A 99 18.58 -7.08 4.33
CA LEU A 99 18.90 -8.05 5.39
C LEU A 99 18.50 -9.48 4.99
N ALA A 100 17.34 -9.65 4.36
CA ALA A 100 16.90 -10.95 3.87
C ALA A 100 17.82 -11.49 2.76
N TYR A 101 18.28 -10.62 1.86
CA TYR A 101 19.26 -10.97 0.82
C TYR A 101 20.59 -11.40 1.43
N ASP A 102 21.15 -10.60 2.34
CA ASP A 102 22.41 -10.89 2.99
C ASP A 102 22.34 -12.22 3.78
N GLY A 103 21.22 -12.50 4.43
CA GLY A 103 21.02 -13.73 5.20
C GLY A 103 20.70 -14.98 4.37
N LEU A 104 20.03 -14.86 3.23
CA LEU A 104 19.56 -16.01 2.45
C LEU A 104 20.41 -16.31 1.21
N TRP A 105 21.18 -15.35 0.72
CA TRP A 105 21.99 -15.46 -0.50
C TRP A 105 23.43 -14.99 -0.30
N GLY A 106 23.65 -14.03 0.60
CA GLY A 106 24.94 -13.38 0.81
C GLY A 106 25.07 -12.08 0.01
N PRO A 107 26.25 -11.42 0.08
CA PRO A 107 26.48 -10.15 -0.60
C PRO A 107 26.44 -10.34 -2.12
N ASP A 108 25.34 -9.92 -2.74
CA ASP A 108 25.13 -9.98 -4.19
C ASP A 108 25.71 -8.72 -4.88
N PRO A 109 26.74 -8.83 -5.73
CA PRO A 109 27.31 -7.69 -6.44
C PRO A 109 26.39 -7.15 -7.56
N ALA A 110 25.42 -7.95 -8.02
CA ALA A 110 24.47 -7.54 -9.06
C ALA A 110 23.23 -6.84 -8.48
N ARG A 111 23.11 -6.74 -7.15
CA ARG A 111 21.99 -6.05 -6.52
C ARG A 111 22.05 -4.56 -6.79
N PHE A 112 20.88 -3.95 -7.02
CA PHE A 112 20.78 -2.50 -7.02
C PHE A 112 21.28 -1.93 -5.69
N GLY A 113 21.92 -0.76 -5.75
CA GLY A 113 22.34 -0.04 -4.55
C GLY A 113 21.16 0.25 -3.62
N PHE A 114 21.44 0.43 -2.32
CA PHE A 114 20.42 0.70 -1.32
C PHE A 114 19.56 1.93 -1.68
N LEU A 115 20.19 3.03 -2.12
CA LEU A 115 19.47 4.25 -2.50
C LEU A 115 18.59 4.06 -3.74
N THR A 116 19.05 3.28 -4.72
CA THR A 116 18.26 2.95 -5.91
C THR A 116 17.02 2.15 -5.53
N ASN A 117 17.19 1.12 -4.69
CA ASN A 117 16.05 0.35 -4.17
C ASN A 117 15.10 1.26 -3.38
N LEU A 118 15.61 2.08 -2.46
CA LEU A 118 14.78 2.99 -1.67
C LEU A 118 13.96 3.94 -2.57
N GLY A 119 14.55 4.45 -3.65
CA GLY A 119 13.86 5.28 -4.63
C GLY A 119 12.74 4.51 -5.35
N MET A 120 13.04 3.30 -5.83
CA MET A 120 12.05 2.42 -6.47
C MET A 120 10.91 2.07 -5.52
N GLU A 121 11.20 1.64 -4.30
CA GLU A 121 10.18 1.28 -3.32
C GLU A 121 9.32 2.47 -2.92
N SER A 122 9.92 3.65 -2.76
CA SER A 122 9.17 4.88 -2.51
C SER A 122 8.21 5.19 -3.66
N GLY A 123 8.65 5.01 -4.91
CA GLY A 123 7.83 5.18 -6.10
C GLY A 123 6.68 4.16 -6.17
N LEU A 124 6.95 2.88 -5.88
CA LEU A 124 5.94 1.83 -5.87
C LEU A 124 4.90 2.04 -4.76
N VAL A 125 5.33 2.47 -3.57
CA VAL A 125 4.41 2.84 -2.48
C VAL A 125 3.51 4.00 -2.93
N ALA A 126 4.09 5.06 -3.53
CA ALA A 126 3.32 6.19 -4.04
C ALA A 126 2.28 5.77 -5.08
N PHE A 127 2.68 4.90 -6.02
CA PHE A 127 1.81 4.34 -7.03
C PHE A 127 0.60 3.62 -6.42
N HIS A 128 0.80 2.74 -5.44
CA HIS A 128 -0.31 1.99 -4.83
C HIS A 128 -1.23 2.88 -3.99
N VAL A 129 -0.69 3.88 -3.29
CA VAL A 129 -1.51 4.88 -2.57
C VAL A 129 -2.40 5.64 -3.56
N LEU A 130 -1.84 6.07 -4.70
CA LEU A 130 -2.60 6.75 -5.75
C LEU A 130 -3.64 5.83 -6.39
N ALA A 131 -3.26 4.61 -6.76
CA ALA A 131 -4.15 3.62 -7.36
C ALA A 131 -5.34 3.31 -6.45
N ALA A 132 -5.10 3.11 -5.15
CA ALA A 132 -6.17 2.91 -4.18
C ALA A 132 -7.13 4.11 -4.10
N ALA A 133 -6.59 5.34 -4.12
CA ALA A 133 -7.41 6.54 -4.13
C ALA A 133 -8.29 6.64 -5.39
N VAL A 134 -7.75 6.30 -6.56
CA VAL A 134 -8.49 6.26 -7.83
C VAL A 134 -9.60 5.21 -7.79
N VAL A 135 -9.30 3.97 -7.39
CA VAL A 135 -10.27 2.87 -7.28
C VAL A 135 -11.42 3.25 -6.35
N LEU A 136 -11.11 3.83 -5.18
CA LEU A 136 -12.14 4.31 -4.25
C LEU A 136 -12.96 5.46 -4.84
N GLY A 137 -12.33 6.38 -5.58
CA GLY A 137 -13.02 7.45 -6.29
C GLY A 137 -14.04 6.93 -7.30
N ILE A 138 -13.63 5.99 -8.15
CA ILE A 138 -14.49 5.33 -9.15
C ILE A 138 -15.63 4.58 -8.46
N THR A 139 -15.32 3.78 -7.44
CA THR A 139 -16.31 2.96 -6.73
C THR A 139 -17.39 3.82 -6.08
N ARG A 140 -17.01 4.94 -5.46
CA ARG A 140 -17.95 5.90 -4.87
C ARG A 140 -18.88 6.53 -5.92
N ARG A 141 -18.36 6.87 -7.11
CA ARG A 141 -19.16 7.41 -8.21
C ARG A 141 -20.16 6.39 -8.76
N LEU A 142 -19.75 5.14 -8.91
CA LEU A 142 -20.62 4.05 -9.37
C LEU A 142 -21.75 3.74 -8.37
N HIS A 143 -21.50 3.85 -7.06
CA HIS A 143 -22.56 3.70 -6.07
C HIS A 143 -23.52 4.88 -6.02
N ALA A 144 -23.02 6.10 -6.25
CA ALA A 144 -23.87 7.29 -6.29
C ALA A 144 -24.87 7.26 -7.46
N THR A 145 -24.42 6.82 -8.63
CA THR A 145 -25.25 6.68 -9.84
C THR A 145 -26.36 5.64 -9.66
N ARG A 146 -26.01 4.42 -9.19
CA ARG A 146 -27.02 3.38 -8.92
C ARG A 146 -28.11 3.78 -7.92
N ARG A 147 -27.75 4.56 -6.88
CA ARG A 147 -28.74 5.06 -5.90
C ARG A 147 -29.70 6.08 -6.51
N ALA A 148 -29.23 6.89 -7.45
CA ALA A 148 -30.07 7.85 -8.16
C ALA A 148 -31.07 7.16 -9.10
N GLU A 149 -30.70 6.00 -9.66
CA GLU A 149 -31.57 5.16 -10.50
C GLU A 149 -32.63 4.42 -9.68
N SER A 150 -32.29 3.88 -8.50
CA SER A 150 -33.22 3.11 -7.65
C SER A 150 -34.24 3.97 -6.87
N GLY A 151 -34.05 5.28 -6.85
CA GLY A 151 -34.93 6.24 -6.16
C GLY A 151 -36.00 6.88 -7.06
N ARG A 152 -36.13 6.39 -8.30
CA ARG A 152 -37.21 6.72 -9.25
C ARG A 152 -38.14 5.52 -9.38
#